data_AF-A0A933E7S0-F1
#
_entry.id   AF-A0A933E7S0-F1
#
_cell.length_a   1.000
_cell.length_b   1.000
_cell.length_c   1.000
_cell.angle_alpha   90.00
_cell.angle_beta   90.00
_cell.angle_gamma   90.00
#
_symmetry.space_group_name_H-M   'P 1'
#
loop_
_entity.id
_entity.type
_entity.pdbx_description
1 polymer ?
#
loop_
_entity_poly.entity_id
_entity_poly.type
_entity_poly.pdbx_seq_one_letter_code
_entity_poly.pdbx_strand_id
1 'polypeptide(L)'
;MAKISGSSTMTEVLKAYPGAQRALFQKYHIGGCSSCGFQPEDTLQAVLEEHGADPAEIPQAVAFIEDSHTLDQKIQISPKDAAALLKKDAKARLLDVREEWEAQAASIPGASLLTKDLSQEIMAKAPKDTPLLFHCHHGIRSLDAASYFAGHGFTNVRSVTGGIDAWTRDVDPSVPRY
;
A
#
# COMPACT_ATOMS: atom_id res chain seq x y z
N MET A 1 4.56 -19.92 1.22
CA MET A 1 5.36 -18.68 1.31
C MET A 1 6.71 -19.02 1.91
N ALA A 2 7.76 -18.27 1.57
CA ALA A 2 9.09 -18.49 2.13
C ALA A 2 9.08 -18.12 3.61
N LYS A 3 9.46 -19.05 4.49
CA LYS A 3 9.55 -18.78 5.94
C LYS A 3 10.78 -17.91 6.21
N ILE A 4 10.57 -16.72 6.76
CA ILE A 4 11.64 -15.86 7.28
C ILE A 4 11.80 -16.08 8.78
N SER A 5 12.93 -15.68 9.34
CA SER A 5 13.20 -15.67 10.77
C SER A 5 14.02 -14.43 11.14
N GLY A 6 14.29 -14.22 12.44
CA GLY A 6 15.18 -13.14 12.88
C GLY A 6 16.57 -13.18 12.24
N SER A 7 17.06 -14.37 11.88
CA SER A 7 18.35 -14.56 11.22
C SER A 7 18.33 -14.31 9.71
N SER A 8 17.16 -14.14 9.09
CA SER A 8 17.07 -13.79 7.68
C SER A 8 17.62 -12.39 7.44
N THR A 9 18.41 -12.24 6.38
CA THR A 9 18.90 -10.93 5.92
C THR A 9 17.74 -10.08 5.42
N MET A 10 17.88 -8.75 5.47
CA MET A 10 16.88 -7.83 4.93
C MET A 10 16.65 -8.05 3.42
N THR A 11 17.67 -8.47 2.68
CA THR A 11 17.52 -8.93 1.28
C THR A 11 16.56 -10.11 1.16
N GLU A 12 16.72 -11.14 1.99
CA GLU A 12 15.85 -12.32 1.98
C GLU A 12 14.43 -11.96 2.42
N VAL A 13 14.28 -11.10 3.44
CA VAL A 13 13.00 -10.62 3.93
C VAL A 13 12.25 -9.87 2.83
N LEU A 14 12.88 -8.89 2.18
CA LEU A 14 12.25 -8.11 1.10
C LEU A 14 11.95 -8.94 -0.14
N LYS A 15 12.78 -9.95 -0.44
CA LYS A 15 12.52 -10.90 -1.53
C LYS A 15 11.32 -11.78 -1.24
N ALA A 16 11.19 -12.27 -0.01
CA ALA A 16 10.05 -13.09 0.41
C ALA A 16 8.76 -12.27 0.54
N TYR A 17 8.89 -11.04 1.05
CA TYR A 17 7.79 -10.15 1.39
C TYR A 17 8.11 -8.74 0.88
N PRO A 18 7.74 -8.40 -0.37
CA PRO A 18 8.03 -7.09 -0.97
C PRO A 18 7.47 -5.88 -0.20
N GLY A 19 6.43 -6.10 0.62
CA GLY A 19 5.85 -5.08 1.50
C GLY A 19 6.51 -4.96 2.89
N ALA A 20 7.55 -5.75 3.19
CA ALA A 20 8.13 -5.82 4.53
C ALA A 20 8.71 -4.49 5.00
N GLN A 21 9.33 -3.70 4.12
CA GLN A 21 9.80 -2.35 4.48
C GLN A 21 8.65 -1.46 4.96
N ARG A 22 7.51 -1.47 4.26
CA ARG A 22 6.30 -0.74 4.69
C ARG A 22 5.78 -1.26 6.04
N ALA A 23 5.73 -2.58 6.22
CA ALA A 23 5.28 -3.17 7.49
C ALA A 23 6.19 -2.75 8.66
N LEU A 24 7.51 -2.86 8.47
CA LEU A 24 8.49 -2.44 9.48
C LEU A 24 8.38 -0.95 9.80
N PHE A 25 8.16 -0.10 8.80
CA PHE A 25 7.92 1.32 9.04
C PHE A 25 6.63 1.56 9.85
N GLN A 26 5.53 0.89 9.51
CA GLN A 26 4.25 1.10 10.18
C GLN A 26 4.26 0.73 11.67
N LYS A 27 4.99 -0.32 12.04
CA LYS A 27 5.00 -0.83 13.43
C LYS A 27 6.20 -0.37 14.23
N TYR A 28 7.38 -0.30 13.60
CA TYR A 28 8.66 -0.06 14.27
C TYR A 28 9.35 1.23 13.80
N HIS A 29 8.77 1.97 12.85
CA HIS A 29 9.36 3.18 12.25
C HIS A 29 10.72 2.94 11.56
N ILE A 30 10.98 1.70 11.15
CA ILE A 30 12.20 1.27 10.46
C ILE A 30 12.05 1.43 8.95
N GLY A 31 13.08 1.93 8.27
CA GLY A 31 13.19 1.96 6.82
C GLY A 31 12.39 3.09 6.12
N GLY A 32 11.80 4.02 6.87
CA GLY A 32 11.06 5.16 6.32
C GLY A 32 11.88 6.44 6.15
N CYS A 33 13.10 6.47 6.68
CA CYS A 33 13.98 7.65 6.66
C CYS A 33 15.45 7.23 6.51
N SER A 34 16.34 8.16 6.12
CA SER A 34 17.77 7.88 5.97
C SER A 34 18.48 7.50 7.28
N SER A 35 18.00 8.01 8.42
CA SER A 35 18.54 7.67 9.75
C SER A 35 17.90 6.43 10.39
N CYS A 36 16.90 5.84 9.74
CA CYS A 36 16.13 4.68 10.20
C CYS A 36 16.39 3.45 9.32
N GLY A 37 17.40 3.53 8.44
CA GLY A 37 17.64 2.57 7.37
C GLY A 37 18.26 1.26 7.88
N PHE A 38 18.33 0.28 6.99
CA PHE A 38 19.05 -0.97 7.18
C PHE A 38 19.88 -1.27 5.93
N GLN A 39 20.96 -2.00 6.08
CA GLN A 39 21.74 -2.55 4.98
C GLN A 39 21.12 -3.86 4.48
N PRO A 40 21.29 -4.21 3.19
CA PRO A 40 20.77 -5.45 2.61
C PRO A 40 21.21 -6.73 3.35
N GLU A 41 22.41 -6.72 3.93
CA GLU A 41 23.03 -7.82 4.67
C GLU A 41 22.65 -7.89 6.15
N ASP A 42 22.06 -6.83 6.71
CA ASP A 42 21.63 -6.82 8.12
C ASP A 42 20.56 -7.89 8.33
N THR A 43 20.58 -8.56 9.48
CA THR A 43 19.54 -9.51 9.83
C THR A 43 18.31 -8.77 10.37
N LEU A 44 17.12 -9.33 10.15
CA LEU A 44 15.89 -8.76 10.70
C LEU A 44 15.98 -8.52 12.22
N GLN A 45 16.59 -9.47 12.93
CA GLN A 45 16.85 -9.35 14.36
C GLN A 45 17.75 -8.14 14.68
N ALA A 46 18.89 -8.01 14.01
CA ALA A 46 19.83 -6.91 14.27
C ALA A 46 19.17 -5.55 14.01
N VAL A 47 18.41 -5.43 12.92
CA VAL A 47 17.68 -4.21 12.58
C VAL A 47 16.64 -3.86 13.66
N LEU A 48 15.88 -4.84 14.13
CA LEU A 48 14.88 -4.63 15.18
C LEU A 48 15.52 -4.22 16.52
N GLU A 49 16.61 -4.88 16.91
CA GLU A 49 17.34 -4.60 18.15
C GLU A 49 18.01 -3.20 18.12
N GLU A 50 18.60 -2.80 16.99
CA GLU A 50 19.17 -1.46 16.82
C GLU A 50 18.11 -0.35 16.99
N HIS A 51 16.85 -0.68 16.68
CA HIS A 51 15.70 0.22 16.85
C HIS A 51 14.95 0.00 18.17
N GLY A 52 15.56 -0.71 19.13
CA GLY A 52 15.08 -0.84 20.50
C GLY A 52 14.02 -1.90 20.76
N ALA A 53 13.81 -2.84 19.82
CA ALA A 53 12.94 -3.99 20.04
C ALA A 53 13.61 -5.03 20.96
N ASP A 54 12.82 -5.67 21.83
CA ASP A 54 13.29 -6.79 22.64
C ASP A 54 13.44 -8.05 21.75
N PRO A 55 14.50 -8.87 21.90
CA PRO A 55 14.62 -10.15 21.21
C PRO A 55 13.37 -11.06 21.31
N ALA A 56 12.60 -10.96 22.39
CA ALA A 56 11.33 -11.67 22.59
C ALA A 56 10.20 -11.20 21.65
N GLU A 57 10.36 -10.06 20.97
CA GLU A 57 9.40 -9.48 20.01
C GLU A 57 9.66 -9.89 18.56
N ILE A 58 10.77 -10.57 18.26
CA ILE A 58 11.14 -10.97 16.90
C ILE A 58 10.07 -11.87 16.25
N PRO A 59 9.51 -12.89 16.93
CA PRO A 59 8.42 -13.67 16.36
C PRO A 59 7.19 -12.82 15.97
N GLN A 60 6.88 -11.79 16.75
CA GLN A 60 5.77 -10.87 16.55
C GLN A 60 6.04 -9.91 15.39
N ALA A 61 7.30 -9.53 15.17
CA ALA A 61 7.72 -8.76 14.01
C ALA A 61 7.58 -9.59 12.72
N VAL A 62 8.04 -10.84 12.74
CA VAL A 62 7.87 -11.79 11.63
C VAL A 62 6.39 -11.98 11.32
N ALA A 63 5.57 -12.30 12.33
CA ALA A 63 4.13 -12.46 12.15
C ALA A 63 3.48 -11.19 11.57
N PHE A 64 3.90 -10.00 12.02
CA PHE A 64 3.37 -8.75 11.50
C PHE A 64 3.73 -8.52 10.02
N ILE A 65 4.93 -8.91 9.57
CA ILE A 65 5.31 -8.87 8.15
C ILE A 65 4.43 -9.82 7.34
N GLU A 66 4.22 -11.04 7.82
CA GLU A 66 3.40 -12.06 7.16
C GLU A 66 1.91 -11.64 7.06
N ASP A 67 1.37 -11.09 8.14
CA ASP A 67 0.00 -10.56 8.20
C ASP A 67 -0.15 -9.36 7.25
N SER A 68 0.82 -8.45 7.25
CA SER A 68 0.85 -7.30 6.34
C SER A 68 0.87 -7.74 4.89
N HIS A 69 1.65 -8.76 4.55
CA HIS A 69 1.68 -9.33 3.21
C HIS A 69 0.34 -9.97 2.82
N THR A 70 -0.31 -10.68 3.74
CA THR A 70 -1.63 -11.26 3.52
C THR A 70 -2.68 -10.16 3.29
N LEU A 71 -2.62 -9.07 4.05
CA LEU A 71 -3.46 -7.90 3.84
C LEU A 71 -3.23 -7.29 2.45
N ASP A 72 -1.97 -7.06 2.08
CA ASP A 72 -1.61 -6.49 0.77
C ASP A 72 -2.18 -7.30 -0.40
N GLN A 73 -2.14 -8.63 -0.31
CA GLN A 73 -2.74 -9.51 -1.31
C GLN A 73 -4.26 -9.36 -1.35
N LYS A 74 -4.91 -9.28 -0.18
CA LYS A 74 -6.37 -9.19 -0.05
C LYS A 74 -6.94 -7.86 -0.55
N ILE A 75 -6.21 -6.76 -0.40
CA ILE A 75 -6.69 -5.44 -0.80
C ILE A 75 -6.41 -5.13 -2.27
N GLN A 76 -5.69 -5.98 -3.00
CA GLN A 76 -5.54 -5.79 -4.43
C GLN A 76 -6.86 -6.07 -5.19
N ILE A 77 -7.11 -5.28 -6.22
CA ILE A 77 -8.27 -5.42 -7.10
C ILE A 77 -7.85 -5.23 -8.55
N SER A 78 -8.42 -6.03 -9.47
CA SER A 78 -8.20 -5.82 -10.89
C SER A 78 -8.85 -4.52 -11.38
N PRO A 79 -8.35 -3.88 -12.44
CA PRO A 79 -9.01 -2.69 -13.01
C PRO A 79 -10.48 -2.93 -13.38
N LYS A 80 -10.81 -4.11 -13.93
CA LYS A 80 -12.18 -4.45 -14.32
C LYS A 80 -13.10 -4.59 -13.12
N ASP A 81 -12.65 -5.23 -12.05
CA ASP A 81 -13.44 -5.36 -10.82
C ASP A 81 -13.60 -4.02 -10.11
N ALA A 82 -12.55 -3.18 -10.13
CA ALA A 82 -12.62 -1.81 -9.62
C ALA A 82 -13.66 -0.99 -10.39
N ALA A 83 -13.66 -1.05 -11.73
CA ALA A 83 -14.65 -0.38 -12.56
C ALA A 83 -16.07 -0.90 -12.30
N ALA A 84 -16.24 -2.21 -12.11
CA ALA A 84 -17.54 -2.81 -11.75
C ALA A 84 -18.02 -2.33 -10.38
N LEU A 85 -17.13 -2.25 -9.38
CA LEU A 85 -17.45 -1.76 -8.04
C LEU A 85 -17.88 -0.29 -8.07
N LEU A 86 -17.14 0.56 -8.80
CA LEU A 86 -17.45 1.99 -8.96
C LEU A 86 -18.79 2.23 -9.66
N LYS A 87 -19.19 1.36 -10.60
CA LYS A 87 -20.50 1.41 -11.25
C LYS A 87 -21.64 0.95 -10.34
N LYS A 88 -21.37 -0.03 -9.47
CA LYS A 88 -22.38 -0.66 -8.60
C LYS A 88 -22.66 0.18 -7.35
N ASP A 89 -21.65 0.83 -6.80
CA ASP A 89 -21.76 1.57 -5.55
C ASP A 89 -21.40 3.05 -5.75
N ALA A 90 -22.42 3.91 -5.72
CA ALA A 90 -22.25 5.35 -5.86
C ALA A 90 -21.47 6.00 -4.69
N LYS A 91 -21.26 5.29 -3.58
CA LYS A 91 -20.41 5.75 -2.46
C LYS A 91 -18.94 5.37 -2.64
N ALA A 92 -18.62 4.48 -3.59
CA ALA A 92 -17.25 4.08 -3.85
C ALA A 92 -16.45 5.25 -4.42
N ARG A 93 -15.24 5.45 -3.90
CA ARG A 93 -14.36 6.55 -4.29
C ARG A 93 -13.12 6.00 -4.95
N LEU A 94 -12.78 6.52 -6.14
CA LEU A 94 -11.50 6.27 -6.80
C LEU A 94 -10.55 7.43 -6.48
N LEU A 95 -9.41 7.11 -5.89
CA LEU A 95 -8.43 8.06 -5.37
C LEU A 95 -7.11 7.87 -6.11
N ASP A 96 -6.64 8.96 -6.72
CA ASP A 96 -5.37 9.01 -7.43
C ASP A 96 -4.27 9.44 -6.46
N VAL A 97 -3.26 8.60 -6.25
CA VAL A 97 -2.14 8.91 -5.33
C VAL A 97 -0.88 9.33 -6.08
N ARG A 98 -1.00 9.67 -7.36
CA ARG A 98 0.10 10.23 -8.15
C ARG A 98 0.34 11.70 -7.81
N GLU A 99 1.40 12.25 -8.39
CA GLU A 99 1.67 13.68 -8.31
C GLU A 99 0.65 14.47 -9.15
N GLU A 100 0.45 15.75 -8.81
CA GLU A 100 -0.53 16.61 -9.47
C GLU A 100 -0.30 16.69 -10.98
N TRP A 101 0.96 16.82 -11.41
CA TRP A 101 1.31 16.90 -12.83
C TRP A 101 1.00 15.58 -13.58
N GLU A 102 1.12 14.42 -12.92
CA GLU A 102 0.77 13.13 -13.51
C GLU A 102 -0.75 13.01 -13.71
N ALA A 103 -1.53 13.51 -12.74
CA ALA A 103 -2.98 13.53 -12.80
C ALA A 103 -3.51 14.53 -13.84
N GLN A 104 -2.78 15.64 -14.08
CA GLN A 104 -3.08 16.58 -15.15
C GLN A 104 -2.78 15.99 -16.54
N ALA A 105 -1.73 15.17 -16.67
CA ALA A 105 -1.36 14.55 -17.95
C ALA A 105 -2.34 13.46 -18.40
N ALA A 106 -2.85 12.66 -17.45
CA ALA A 106 -3.85 11.63 -17.69
C ALA A 106 -4.65 11.41 -16.41
N SER A 107 -5.96 11.17 -16.51
CA SER A 107 -6.80 10.87 -15.34
C SER A 107 -7.90 9.88 -15.70
N ILE A 108 -8.25 9.02 -14.73
CA ILE A 108 -9.39 8.11 -14.86
C ILE A 108 -10.68 8.90 -14.57
N PRO A 109 -11.70 8.86 -15.44
CA PRO A 109 -12.96 9.55 -15.19
C PRO A 109 -13.56 9.18 -13.82
N GLY A 110 -13.84 10.20 -13.00
CA GLY A 110 -14.37 10.04 -11.64
C GLY A 110 -13.32 9.82 -10.54
N ALA A 111 -12.03 9.73 -10.88
CA ALA A 111 -10.96 9.73 -9.89
C ALA A 111 -10.78 11.13 -9.28
N SER A 112 -10.45 11.18 -7.99
CA SER A 112 -10.04 12.39 -7.29
C SER A 112 -8.58 12.29 -6.86
N LEU A 113 -7.79 13.32 -7.13
CA LEU A 113 -6.42 13.41 -6.61
C LEU A 113 -6.44 13.42 -5.09
N LEU A 114 -5.71 12.48 -4.47
CA LEU A 114 -5.59 12.36 -3.02
C LEU A 114 -4.62 13.41 -2.50
N THR A 115 -5.10 14.65 -2.39
CA THR A 115 -4.37 15.71 -1.71
C THR A 115 -4.30 15.46 -0.21
N LYS A 116 -3.39 16.17 0.46
CA LYS A 116 -3.30 16.14 1.93
C LYS A 116 -4.64 16.47 2.60
N ASP A 117 -5.32 17.51 2.12
CA ASP A 117 -6.59 17.96 2.68
C ASP A 117 -7.69 16.91 2.48
N LEU A 118 -7.75 16.29 1.28
CA LEU A 118 -8.72 15.23 1.01
C LEU A 118 -8.45 13.99 1.88
N SER A 119 -7.18 13.63 2.05
CA SER A 119 -6.78 12.53 2.93
C SER A 119 -7.22 12.78 4.38
N GLN A 120 -6.97 13.98 4.90
CA GLN A 120 -7.39 14.38 6.25
C GLN A 120 -8.92 14.39 6.39
N GLU A 121 -9.64 14.88 5.39
CA GLU A 121 -11.10 14.87 5.37
C GLU A 121 -11.65 13.44 5.43
N ILE A 122 -11.14 12.54 4.58
CA ILE A 122 -11.55 11.12 4.58
C ILE A 122 -11.30 10.53 5.95
N MET A 123 -10.09 10.72 6.50
CA MET A 123 -9.72 10.17 7.80
C MET A 123 -10.64 10.63 8.93
N ALA A 124 -11.04 11.90 8.92
CA ALA A 124 -11.85 12.51 9.96
C ALA A 124 -13.36 12.20 9.83
N LYS A 125 -13.88 12.07 8.60
CA LYS A 125 -15.33 12.12 8.35
C LYS A 125 -15.90 10.88 7.67
N ALA A 126 -15.11 10.13 6.91
CA ALA A 126 -15.65 9.00 6.16
C ALA A 126 -15.96 7.81 7.08
N PRO A 127 -17.12 7.15 6.92
CA PRO A 127 -17.38 5.86 7.54
C PRO A 127 -16.27 4.85 7.22
N LYS A 128 -15.88 4.02 8.20
CA LYS A 128 -14.76 3.08 8.05
C LYS A 128 -15.02 1.97 7.03
N ASP A 129 -16.28 1.72 6.69
CA ASP A 129 -16.72 0.78 5.65
C ASP A 129 -16.86 1.40 4.25
N THR A 130 -16.58 2.71 4.10
CA THR A 130 -16.59 3.39 2.80
C THR A 130 -15.67 2.68 1.82
N PRO A 131 -16.14 2.30 0.60
CA PRO A 131 -15.27 1.71 -0.41
C PRO A 131 -14.28 2.75 -0.94
N LEU A 132 -13.00 2.59 -0.62
CA LEU A 132 -11.92 3.46 -1.07
C LEU A 132 -10.99 2.67 -2.00
N LEU A 133 -10.95 3.04 -3.27
CA LEU A 133 -10.07 2.44 -4.26
C LEU A 133 -8.95 3.41 -4.57
N PHE A 134 -7.71 2.98 -4.50
CA PHE A 134 -6.53 3.79 -4.78
C PHE A 134 -5.87 3.31 -6.07
N HIS A 135 -5.40 4.23 -6.89
CA HIS A 135 -4.54 3.92 -8.03
C HIS A 135 -3.35 4.85 -8.10
N CYS A 136 -2.27 4.37 -8.70
CA CYS A 136 -1.13 5.19 -9.09
C CYS A 136 -0.75 4.88 -10.55
N HIS A 137 0.52 5.04 -10.93
CA HIS A 137 0.96 4.65 -12.27
C HIS A 137 0.89 3.13 -12.48
N HIS A 138 1.53 2.35 -11.59
CA HIS A 138 1.72 0.89 -11.75
C HIS A 138 1.18 0.03 -10.60
N GLY A 139 0.48 0.62 -9.62
CA GLY A 139 -0.10 -0.10 -8.48
C GLY A 139 0.78 -0.20 -7.23
N ILE A 140 2.00 0.33 -7.25
CA ILE A 140 2.94 0.31 -6.12
C ILE A 140 2.52 1.33 -5.04
N ARG A 141 2.60 2.64 -5.36
CA ARG A 141 2.20 3.72 -4.43
C ARG A 141 0.76 3.60 -3.91
N SER A 142 -0.17 3.06 -4.72
CA SER A 142 -1.55 2.87 -4.30
C SER A 142 -1.72 1.75 -3.27
N LEU A 143 -0.82 0.76 -3.26
CA LEU A 143 -0.80 -0.26 -2.24
C LEU A 143 -0.39 0.33 -0.89
N ASP A 144 0.62 1.22 -0.88
CA ASP A 144 1.01 1.96 0.33
C ASP A 144 -0.15 2.77 0.89
N ALA A 145 -0.85 3.52 0.03
CA ALA A 145 -2.01 4.30 0.44
C ALA A 145 -3.15 3.41 0.97
N ALA A 146 -3.49 2.33 0.27
CA ALA A 146 -4.54 1.41 0.72
C ALA A 146 -4.19 0.80 2.10
N SER A 147 -2.95 0.33 2.29
CA SER A 147 -2.48 -0.23 3.56
C SER A 147 -2.42 0.82 4.68
N TYR A 148 -2.11 2.09 4.36
CA TYR A 148 -2.20 3.20 5.31
C TYR A 148 -3.64 3.41 5.82
N PHE A 149 -4.64 3.48 4.93
CA PHE A 149 -6.04 3.60 5.33
C PHE A 149 -6.53 2.35 6.08
N ALA A 150 -6.10 1.14 5.69
CA ALA A 150 -6.40 -0.09 6.44
C ALA A 150 -5.89 -0.03 7.88
N GLY A 151 -4.64 0.43 8.08
CA GLY A 151 -4.05 0.62 9.41
C GLY A 151 -4.81 1.63 10.29
N HIS A 152 -5.57 2.55 9.69
CA HIS A 152 -6.45 3.51 10.37
C HIS A 152 -7.91 3.01 10.49
N GLY A 153 -8.12 1.70 10.35
CA GLY A 153 -9.39 1.02 10.60
C GLY A 153 -10.37 1.02 9.43
N PHE A 154 -9.98 1.49 8.23
CA PHE A 154 -10.85 1.35 7.06
C PHE A 154 -10.91 -0.11 6.59
N THR A 155 -12.11 -0.65 6.45
CA THR A 155 -12.34 -2.08 6.21
C THR A 155 -12.56 -2.41 4.73
N ASN A 156 -12.81 -1.41 3.90
CA ASN A 156 -13.11 -1.57 2.48
C ASN A 156 -12.17 -0.75 1.58
N VAL A 157 -10.87 -0.93 1.79
CA VAL A 157 -9.82 -0.32 0.96
C VAL A 157 -9.38 -1.27 -0.15
N ARG A 158 -9.05 -0.73 -1.32
CA ARG A 158 -8.51 -1.49 -2.44
C ARG A 158 -7.38 -0.74 -3.16
N SER A 159 -6.37 -1.46 -3.64
CA SER A 159 -5.34 -0.94 -4.54
C SER A 159 -5.55 -1.53 -5.94
N VAL A 160 -5.68 -0.68 -6.94
CA VAL A 160 -5.86 -1.10 -8.34
C VAL A 160 -4.53 -1.66 -8.86
N THR A 161 -4.48 -2.97 -9.09
CA THR A 161 -3.29 -3.66 -9.60
C THR A 161 -2.93 -3.13 -10.99
N GLY A 162 -1.65 -2.79 -11.17
CA GLY A 162 -1.15 -2.23 -12.43
C GLY A 162 -1.52 -0.76 -12.67
N GLY A 163 -2.21 -0.11 -11.73
CA GLY A 163 -2.51 1.32 -11.75
C GLY A 163 -3.28 1.80 -12.99
N ILE A 164 -3.09 3.07 -13.34
CA ILE A 164 -3.72 3.70 -14.51
C ILE A 164 -3.27 3.05 -15.83
N ASP A 165 -2.04 2.52 -15.89
CA ASP A 165 -1.55 1.83 -17.09
C ASP A 165 -2.42 0.60 -17.42
N ALA A 166 -2.67 -0.24 -16.41
CA ALA A 166 -3.54 -1.38 -16.55
C ALA A 166 -5.01 -0.98 -16.76
N TRP A 167 -5.45 0.12 -16.14
CA TRP A 167 -6.78 0.66 -16.37
C TRP A 167 -7.02 1.04 -17.83
N THR A 168 -6.09 1.78 -18.44
CA THR A 168 -6.21 2.18 -19.85
C THR A 168 -6.32 0.95 -20.75
N ARG A 169 -5.49 -0.06 -20.53
CA ARG A 169 -5.47 -1.28 -21.36
C ARG A 169 -6.74 -2.12 -21.19
N ASP A 170 -7.21 -2.27 -19.95
CA ASP A 170 -8.18 -3.32 -19.61
C ASP A 170 -9.62 -2.79 -19.43
N VAL A 171 -9.80 -1.47 -19.27
CA VAL A 171 -11.09 -0.83 -18.97
C VAL A 171 -11.43 0.30 -19.93
N ASP A 172 -10.53 1.28 -20.10
CA ASP A 172 -10.81 2.49 -20.88
C ASP A 172 -9.60 2.94 -21.73
N PRO A 173 -9.50 2.48 -22.98
CA PRO A 173 -8.42 2.85 -23.90
C PRO A 173 -8.35 4.34 -24.26
N SER A 174 -9.37 5.14 -23.90
CA SER A 174 -9.36 6.58 -24.16
C SER A 174 -8.51 7.38 -23.16
N VAL A 175 -8.20 6.79 -22.00
CA VAL A 175 -7.32 7.40 -21.00
C VAL A 175 -5.88 7.42 -21.54
N PRO A 176 -5.21 8.59 -21.65
CA PRO A 176 -3.84 8.65 -22.17
C PRO A 176 -2.84 7.84 -21.33
N ARG A 177 -1.81 7.29 -21.99
CA ARG A 177 -0.64 6.67 -21.35
C ARG A 177 0.56 7.59 -21.48
N TYR A 178 1.46 7.57 -20.49
CA TYR A 178 2.65 8.42 -20.42
C TYR A 178 3.84 7.67 -19.82
#